data_AF-A0A6G3Y012-F1
#
_entry.id   AF-A0A6G3Y012-F1
#
_cell.length_a   1.000
_cell.length_b   1.000
_cell.length_c   1.000
_cell.angle_alpha   90.00
_cell.angle_beta   90.00
_cell.angle_gamma   90.00
#
_symmetry.space_group_name_H-M   'P 1'
#
loop_
_entity.id
_entity.type
_entity.pdbx_description
1 polymer ?
#
loop_
_entity_poly.entity_id
_entity_poly.type
_entity_poly.pdbx_seq_one_letter_code
_entity_poly.pdbx_strand_id
1 'polypeptide(L)'
;ADEILFATGRAPRTDDLGLETIGLEPGSWLTVDDSCRVEGTDWLYAVGDVNHRALLTHQGKYQARIAGAAIAARAGSTPLETAPWGPHAATADHGAVPQVVFTDPEAASVGLTLAEAERAG
;
A
#
# COMPACT_ATOMS: atom_id res chain seq x y z
N ALA A 1 23.65 21.52 20.71
CA ALA A 1 22.56 20.53 20.74
C ALA A 1 23.17 19.25 21.26
N ASP A 2 22.54 18.64 22.25
CA ASP A 2 23.06 17.42 22.87
C ASP A 2 22.66 16.15 22.08
N GLU A 3 21.65 16.28 21.20
CA GLU A 3 21.15 15.20 20.35
C GLU A 3 20.74 15.70 18.94
N ILE A 4 20.65 14.78 17.99
CA ILE A 4 20.21 15.00 16.61
C ILE A 4 19.27 13.86 16.19
N LEU A 5 18.09 14.19 15.63
CA LEU A 5 17.11 13.24 15.09
C LEU A 5 17.09 13.30 13.56
N PHE A 6 17.10 12.13 12.91
CA PHE A 6 16.90 12.00 11.46
C PHE A 6 15.55 11.34 11.18
N ALA A 7 14.60 12.11 10.66
CA ALA A 7 13.28 11.66 10.24
C ALA A 7 13.05 11.96 8.75
N THR A 8 14.02 11.61 7.90
CA THR A 8 14.07 12.02 6.48
C THR A 8 13.24 11.13 5.55
N GLY A 9 12.68 10.02 6.05
CA GLY A 9 11.87 9.11 5.25
C GLY A 9 11.92 7.67 5.73
N ARG A 10 11.41 6.77 4.89
CA ARG A 10 11.35 5.32 5.13
C ARG A 10 11.80 4.59 3.88
N ALA A 11 12.40 3.42 4.05
CA ALA A 11 12.77 2.47 2.99
C ALA A 11 12.04 1.14 3.25
N PRO A 12 11.79 0.32 2.21
CA PRO A 12 11.21 -1.00 2.40
C PRO A 12 12.22 -1.90 3.09
N ARG A 13 11.74 -2.92 3.81
CA ARG A 13 12.58 -3.93 4.45
C ARG A 13 12.53 -5.22 3.63
N THR A 14 13.18 -5.19 2.48
CA THR A 14 13.15 -6.26 1.46
C THR A 14 14.54 -6.79 1.09
N ASP A 15 15.61 -6.29 1.71
CA ASP A 15 17.00 -6.65 1.39
C ASP A 15 17.36 -8.11 1.68
N ASP A 16 16.79 -8.70 2.73
CA ASP A 16 17.17 -10.00 3.29
C ASP A 16 16.08 -11.08 3.16
N LEU A 17 15.12 -10.88 2.24
CA LEU A 17 14.01 -11.80 2.01
C LEU A 17 14.29 -12.86 0.92
N GLY A 18 15.42 -12.77 0.22
CA GLY A 18 15.73 -13.66 -0.92
C GLY A 18 14.92 -13.34 -2.17
N LEU A 19 14.51 -12.08 -2.36
CA LEU A 19 13.71 -11.63 -3.51
C LEU A 19 14.40 -11.90 -4.85
N GLU A 20 15.72 -11.86 -4.87
CA GLU A 20 16.54 -12.16 -6.04
C GLU A 20 16.32 -13.60 -6.55
N THR A 21 15.95 -14.55 -5.68
CA THR A 21 15.68 -15.94 -6.06
C THR A 21 14.42 -16.08 -6.91
N ILE A 22 13.56 -15.07 -6.90
CA ILE A 22 12.32 -14.99 -7.66
C ILE A 22 12.34 -13.83 -8.68
N GLY A 23 13.53 -13.28 -8.96
CA GLY A 23 13.73 -12.24 -9.98
C GLY A 23 13.29 -10.84 -9.57
N LEU A 24 13.15 -10.57 -8.28
CA LEU A 24 12.84 -9.24 -7.74
C LEU A 24 14.10 -8.62 -7.12
N GLU A 25 14.24 -7.29 -7.22
CA GLU A 25 15.41 -6.57 -6.71
C GLU A 25 15.35 -6.43 -5.18
N PRO A 26 16.34 -6.93 -4.42
CA PRO A 26 16.43 -6.70 -2.97
C PRO A 26 16.46 -5.21 -2.63
N GLY A 27 15.82 -4.83 -1.53
CA GLY A 27 15.77 -3.42 -1.09
C GLY A 27 14.83 -2.52 -1.89
N SER A 28 14.18 -3.04 -2.92
CA SER A 28 13.19 -2.30 -3.70
C SER A 28 11.79 -2.42 -3.10
N TRP A 29 10.95 -1.42 -3.39
CA TRP A 29 9.51 -1.49 -3.15
C TRP A 29 8.87 -2.53 -4.07
N LEU A 30 7.79 -3.16 -3.63
CA LEU A 30 7.07 -4.16 -4.41
C LEU A 30 5.86 -3.55 -5.12
N THR A 31 5.92 -3.43 -6.44
CA THR A 31 4.75 -3.01 -7.22
C THR A 31 3.67 -4.08 -7.17
N VAL A 32 2.43 -3.68 -6.89
CA VAL A 32 1.29 -4.57 -6.78
C VAL A 32 0.09 -4.10 -7.60
N ASP A 33 -0.71 -5.06 -8.08
CA ASP A 33 -2.05 -4.79 -8.59
C ASP A 33 -3.02 -4.42 -7.44
N ASP A 34 -4.26 -4.06 -7.79
CA ASP A 34 -5.27 -3.69 -6.80
C ASP A 34 -5.72 -4.86 -5.90
N SER A 35 -5.43 -6.11 -6.27
CA SER A 35 -5.61 -7.25 -5.36
C SER A 35 -4.44 -7.45 -4.38
N CYS A 36 -3.48 -6.52 -4.40
CA CYS A 36 -2.21 -6.54 -3.68
C CYS A 36 -1.25 -7.66 -4.12
N ARG A 37 -1.46 -8.24 -5.32
CA ARG A 37 -0.55 -9.26 -5.87
C ARG A 37 0.63 -8.57 -6.53
N VAL A 38 1.84 -9.06 -6.26
CA VAL A 38 3.08 -8.49 -6.81
C VAL A 38 3.13 -8.73 -8.31
N GLU A 39 3.37 -7.67 -9.08
CA GLU A 39 3.48 -7.74 -10.53
C GLU A 39 4.58 -8.73 -10.96
N GLY A 40 4.33 -9.47 -12.06
CA GLY A 40 5.25 -10.52 -12.53
C GLY A 40 5.19 -11.82 -11.72
N THR A 41 4.29 -11.95 -10.73
CA THR A 41 4.09 -13.17 -9.95
C THR A 41 2.62 -13.61 -9.91
N ASP A 42 2.40 -14.89 -9.67
CA ASP A 42 1.04 -15.44 -9.52
C ASP A 42 0.64 -15.77 -8.08
N TRP A 43 1.58 -15.71 -7.15
CA TRP A 43 1.42 -16.22 -5.78
C TRP A 43 1.88 -15.25 -4.70
N LEU A 44 2.72 -14.26 -5.02
CA LEU A 44 3.28 -13.34 -4.04
C LEU A 44 2.36 -12.15 -3.87
N TYR A 45 2.09 -11.80 -2.60
CA TYR A 45 1.28 -10.64 -2.22
C TYR A 45 2.08 -9.73 -1.31
N ALA A 46 1.90 -8.42 -1.46
CA ALA A 46 2.60 -7.42 -0.67
C ALA A 46 1.62 -6.35 -0.16
N VAL A 47 1.58 -6.18 1.16
CA VAL A 47 0.64 -5.29 1.85
C VAL A 47 1.36 -4.38 2.83
N GLY A 48 0.80 -3.19 3.05
CA GLY A 48 1.40 -2.16 3.90
C GLY A 48 2.58 -1.48 3.22
N ASP A 49 3.51 -1.00 4.04
CA ASP A 49 4.56 -0.07 3.59
C ASP A 49 5.39 -0.60 2.42
N VAL A 50 5.61 -1.92 2.35
CA VAL A 50 6.49 -2.55 1.34
C VAL A 50 6.03 -2.31 -0.10
N ASN A 51 4.74 -2.05 -0.35
CA ASN A 51 4.22 -1.75 -1.68
C ASN A 51 4.16 -0.25 -2.00
N HIS A 52 4.57 0.60 -1.06
CA HIS A 52 4.68 2.05 -1.20
C HIS A 52 3.38 2.80 -1.58
N ARG A 53 2.19 2.17 -1.49
CA ARG A 53 0.91 2.82 -1.81
C ARG A 53 0.50 3.85 -0.74
N ALA A 54 0.47 3.42 0.52
CA ALA A 54 0.16 4.30 1.64
C ALA A 54 0.79 3.79 2.94
N LEU A 55 1.76 4.54 3.46
CA LEU A 55 2.66 4.10 4.54
C LEU A 55 2.04 4.31 5.93
N LEU A 56 0.85 3.73 6.13
CA LEU A 56 0.01 3.93 7.32
C LEU A 56 -0.56 2.60 7.82
N THR A 57 -0.63 2.46 9.15
CA THR A 57 -1.11 1.24 9.80
C THR A 57 -2.51 0.82 9.38
N HIS A 58 -3.46 1.75 9.26
CA HIS A 58 -4.83 1.42 8.82
C HIS A 58 -4.88 0.98 7.36
N GLN A 59 -3.98 1.49 6.51
CA GLN A 59 -3.91 1.09 5.11
C GLN A 59 -3.31 -0.31 4.96
N GLY A 60 -2.29 -0.66 5.73
CA GLY A 60 -1.80 -2.04 5.78
C GLY A 60 -2.90 -3.04 6.20
N LYS A 61 -3.74 -2.67 7.19
CA LYS A 61 -4.90 -3.50 7.59
C LYS A 61 -5.97 -3.59 6.51
N TYR A 62 -6.23 -2.51 5.77
CA TYR A 62 -7.17 -2.49 4.66
C TYR A 62 -6.69 -3.43 3.54
N GLN A 63 -5.45 -3.24 3.08
CA GLN A 63 -4.81 -4.06 2.05
C GLN A 63 -4.75 -5.54 2.44
N ALA A 64 -4.43 -5.87 3.70
CA ALA A 64 -4.42 -7.25 4.18
C ALA A 64 -5.78 -7.95 4.06
N ARG A 65 -6.89 -7.23 4.30
CA ARG A 65 -8.25 -7.79 4.11
C ARG A 65 -8.55 -8.05 2.65
N ILE A 66 -8.16 -7.12 1.77
CA ILE A 66 -8.32 -7.27 0.31
C ILE A 66 -7.50 -8.44 -0.22
N ALA A 67 -6.21 -8.50 0.13
CA ALA A 67 -5.33 -9.60 -0.27
C ALA A 67 -5.87 -10.96 0.20
N GLY A 68 -6.33 -11.05 1.46
CA GLY A 68 -6.94 -12.25 1.99
C GLY A 68 -8.20 -12.68 1.23
N ALA A 69 -9.09 -11.72 0.91
CA ALA A 69 -10.29 -12.00 0.11
C ALA A 69 -9.93 -12.47 -1.31
N ALA A 70 -8.96 -11.81 -1.96
CA ALA A 70 -8.51 -12.17 -3.30
C ALA A 70 -7.87 -13.57 -3.33
N ILE A 71 -7.05 -13.91 -2.33
CA ILE A 71 -6.47 -15.25 -2.19
C ILE A 71 -7.58 -16.29 -2.03
N ALA A 72 -8.57 -16.04 -1.16
CA ALA A 72 -9.67 -16.97 -0.93
C ALA A 72 -10.52 -17.18 -2.19
N ALA A 73 -10.82 -16.12 -2.95
CA ALA A 73 -11.55 -16.21 -4.21
C ALA A 73 -10.79 -17.06 -5.24
N ARG A 74 -9.48 -16.81 -5.42
CA ARG A 74 -8.63 -17.59 -6.32
C ARG A 74 -8.59 -19.07 -5.92
N ALA A 75 -8.40 -19.36 -4.63
CA ALA A 75 -8.35 -20.72 -4.12
C ALA A 75 -9.70 -21.46 -4.25
N GLY A 76 -10.81 -20.73 -4.10
CA GLY A 76 -12.17 -21.26 -4.22
C GLY A 76 -12.72 -21.33 -5.66
N SER A 77 -11.93 -20.96 -6.67
CA SER A 77 -12.40 -20.78 -8.07
C SER A 77 -13.57 -19.78 -8.20
N THR A 78 -13.67 -18.82 -7.28
CA THR A 78 -14.63 -17.71 -7.37
C THR A 78 -14.05 -16.61 -8.27
N PRO A 79 -14.85 -16.03 -9.19
CA PRO A 79 -14.40 -14.90 -9.99
C PRO A 79 -13.89 -13.74 -9.12
N LEU A 80 -12.80 -13.12 -9.55
CA LEU A 80 -12.30 -11.92 -8.89
C LEU A 80 -13.09 -10.70 -9.32
N GLU A 81 -13.62 -10.01 -8.33
CA GLU A 81 -14.29 -8.72 -8.46
C GLU A 81 -13.30 -7.59 -8.11
N THR A 82 -12.53 -7.15 -9.09
CA THR A 82 -11.50 -6.10 -8.96
C THR A 82 -11.92 -4.75 -9.55
N ALA A 83 -13.20 -4.57 -9.86
CA ALA A 83 -13.72 -3.25 -10.22
C ALA A 83 -13.55 -2.26 -9.04
N PRO A 84 -13.59 -0.94 -9.28
CA PRO A 84 -13.56 0.04 -8.21
C PRO A 84 -14.58 -0.28 -7.11
N TRP A 85 -14.12 -0.27 -5.85
CA TRP A 85 -14.90 -0.60 -4.66
C TRP A 85 -15.31 -2.08 -4.53
N GLY A 86 -14.78 -2.94 -5.40
CA GLY A 86 -14.98 -4.38 -5.35
C GLY A 86 -14.33 -5.03 -4.11
N PRO A 87 -14.86 -6.18 -3.65
CA PRO A 87 -14.40 -6.86 -2.44
C PRO A 87 -12.96 -7.39 -2.54
N HIS A 88 -12.42 -7.50 -3.76
CA HIS A 88 -11.08 -8.02 -4.03
C HIS A 88 -10.11 -6.95 -4.55
N ALA A 89 -10.46 -5.66 -4.41
CA ALA A 89 -9.64 -4.55 -4.88
C ALA A 89 -9.43 -3.46 -3.81
N ALA A 90 -8.18 -3.04 -3.67
CA ALA A 90 -7.70 -2.03 -2.73
C ALA A 90 -7.90 -0.60 -3.25
N THR A 91 -8.93 -0.34 -4.06
CA THR A 91 -9.04 0.92 -4.81
C THR A 91 -9.36 2.13 -3.94
N ALA A 92 -9.77 1.95 -2.67
CA ALA A 92 -10.05 3.06 -1.77
C ALA A 92 -8.79 3.88 -1.46
N ASP A 93 -7.61 3.25 -1.50
CA ASP A 93 -6.34 3.92 -1.21
C ASP A 93 -5.84 4.80 -2.38
N HIS A 94 -6.44 4.73 -3.58
CA HIS A 94 -6.16 5.63 -4.70
C HIS A 94 -6.78 7.02 -4.53
N GLY A 95 -7.90 7.11 -3.80
CA GLY A 95 -8.72 8.33 -3.79
C GLY A 95 -8.89 8.97 -2.41
N ALA A 96 -8.93 8.17 -1.35
CA ALA A 96 -9.33 8.66 -0.02
C ALA A 96 -8.56 7.95 1.10
N VAL A 97 -7.26 8.23 1.21
CA VAL A 97 -6.44 7.81 2.35
C VAL A 97 -6.50 8.89 3.43
N PRO A 98 -7.18 8.66 4.58
CA PRO A 98 -7.11 9.60 5.68
C PRO A 98 -5.72 9.56 6.33
N GLN A 99 -5.17 10.72 6.66
CA GLN A 99 -3.89 10.89 7.34
C GLN A 99 -4.04 11.85 8.53
N VAL A 100 -3.28 11.60 9.60
CA VAL A 100 -3.30 12.42 10.82
C VAL A 100 -1.87 12.63 11.31
N VAL A 101 -1.53 13.88 11.61
CA VAL A 101 -0.34 14.27 12.35
C VAL A 101 -0.78 14.69 13.76
N PHE A 102 -0.36 13.91 14.76
CA PHE A 102 -0.75 14.06 16.16
C PHE A 102 0.10 15.11 16.90
N THR A 103 0.15 16.32 16.34
CA THR A 103 0.69 17.52 17.01
C THR A 103 -0.37 18.17 17.90
N ASP A 104 0.00 19.27 18.57
CA ASP A 104 -0.95 20.13 19.29
C ASP A 104 -0.94 21.54 18.65
N PRO A 105 -1.99 21.94 17.89
CA PRO A 105 -3.19 21.16 17.56
C PRO A 105 -2.91 20.03 16.54
N GLU A 106 -3.82 19.07 16.46
CA GLU A 106 -3.77 17.99 15.47
C GLU A 106 -4.04 18.52 14.06
N ALA A 107 -3.42 17.88 13.06
CA ALA A 107 -3.72 18.14 11.65
C ALA A 107 -4.18 16.84 10.98
N ALA A 108 -5.31 16.89 10.27
CA ALA A 108 -5.87 15.75 9.55
C ALA A 108 -6.27 16.15 8.13
N SER A 109 -6.13 15.21 7.19
CA SER A 109 -6.48 15.40 5.78
C SER A 109 -6.97 14.09 5.15
N VAL A 110 -7.73 14.23 4.06
CA VAL A 110 -8.13 13.12 3.18
C VAL A 110 -8.38 13.66 1.77
N GLY A 111 -8.06 12.85 0.76
CA GLY A 111 -8.27 13.22 -0.64
C GLY A 111 -7.21 14.20 -1.15
N LEU A 112 -7.59 14.96 -2.18
CA LEU A 112 -6.70 15.90 -2.84
C LEU A 112 -6.46 17.15 -1.99
N THR A 113 -5.23 17.64 -2.03
CA THR A 113 -4.93 19.02 -1.67
C THR A 113 -5.57 19.98 -2.68
N LEU A 114 -5.75 21.25 -2.30
CA LEU A 114 -6.26 22.28 -3.20
C LEU A 114 -5.46 22.33 -4.52
N ALA A 115 -4.13 22.33 -4.43
CA ALA A 115 -3.25 22.38 -5.59
C ALA A 115 -3.31 21.12 -6.47
N GLU A 116 -3.68 19.97 -5.91
CA GLU A 116 -3.96 18.76 -6.70
C GLU A 116 -5.31 18.84 -7.38
N ALA A 117 -6.34 19.33 -6.69
CA ALA A 117 -7.67 19.51 -7.26
C ALA A 117 -7.63 20.52 -8.43
N GLU A 118 -6.99 21.68 -8.26
CA GLU A 118 -6.81 22.67 -9.33
C GLU A 118 -6.08 22.12 -10.56
N ARG A 119 -5.13 21.19 -10.36
CA ARG A 119 -4.44 20.51 -11.47
C ARG A 119 -5.31 19.45 -12.15
N ALA A 120 -6.26 18.87 -11.43
CA ALA A 120 -7.16 17.85 -11.96
C ALA A 120 -8.34 18.42 -12.79
N GLY A 121 -8.63 19.72 -12.65
CA GLY A 121 -9.68 20.44 -13.38
C GLY A 121 -10.97 20.60 -12.56
#